data_AF-A0AAD4KDI0-F1
#
_entry.id   AF-A0AAD4KDI0-F1
#
_cell.length_a   1.000
_cell.length_b   1.000
_cell.length_c   1.000
_cell.angle_alpha   90.00
_cell.angle_beta   90.00
_cell.angle_gamma   90.00
#
_symmetry.space_group_name_H-M   'P 1'
#
loop_
_entity.id
_entity.type
_entity.pdbx_description
1 polymer ?
#
loop_
_entity_poly.entity_id
_entity_poly.type
_entity_poly.pdbx_seq_one_letter_code
_entity_poly.pdbx_strand_id
1 'polypeptide(L)'
;MADAVFASDGIWDTYSSKNQQDRKTWRSIAAQLGRQLLATPTHLSRVLYIPHHDEQTADLSLYDVSDSYARTVADVPMGSSMYTVKLGMMKVPKGEVDTDGLVYKAGFDGDKGFVQGMDSSAAEIKVNIKSMSEKEASMFMLENQNTITSSGVANVTVLEQLEKTPIPMNMTYPIPPSKTRYGEIKHPYFDFEIPSQTETGETSTIEFEWQIHPVENGSLRYTLIRIPATLDTKPSIEAIYHHKGVATSLSLPYSEGVLFLRPTSSVNPSMDILVVGSVLGMLWRLRELNGDGKKSRFAGLKSLMKGK
;
A
#
# COMPACT_ATOMS: atom_id res chain seq x y z
N MET A 1 -45.34 -49.55 -35.80
CA MET A 1 -43.89 -49.40 -35.58
C MET A 1 -43.67 -47.93 -35.28
N ALA A 2 -43.22 -47.62 -34.08
CA ALA A 2 -43.19 -46.28 -33.53
C ALA A 2 -41.87 -45.57 -33.88
N ASP A 3 -42.00 -44.33 -34.39
CA ASP A 3 -40.89 -43.40 -34.58
C ASP A 3 -40.41 -42.88 -33.23
N ALA A 4 -39.10 -42.97 -33.00
CA ALA A 4 -38.43 -42.36 -31.86
C ALA A 4 -37.78 -41.04 -32.31
N VAL A 5 -38.40 -39.93 -31.93
CA VAL A 5 -37.86 -38.57 -32.04
C VAL A 5 -36.84 -38.39 -30.91
N PHE A 6 -35.57 -38.21 -31.27
CA PHE A 6 -34.53 -37.79 -30.33
C PHE A 6 -34.65 -36.29 -30.05
N ALA A 7 -35.17 -35.94 -28.87
CA ALA A 7 -35.11 -34.57 -28.35
C ALA A 7 -33.75 -34.36 -27.65
N SER A 8 -32.91 -33.48 -28.20
CA SER A 8 -31.61 -33.09 -27.62
C SER A 8 -31.61 -31.67 -27.05
N ASP A 9 -32.75 -31.18 -26.57
CA ASP A 9 -32.97 -29.77 -26.22
C ASP A 9 -32.74 -29.41 -24.74
N GLY A 10 -31.89 -30.15 -24.00
CA GLY A 10 -31.69 -29.91 -22.56
C GLY A 10 -30.24 -29.78 -22.09
N ILE A 11 -29.26 -30.18 -22.89
CA ILE A 11 -27.87 -30.34 -22.41
C ILE A 11 -27.06 -29.05 -22.61
N TRP A 12 -27.29 -28.31 -23.69
CA TRP A 12 -26.57 -27.07 -23.99
C TRP A 12 -26.96 -25.89 -23.08
N ASP A 13 -28.25 -25.75 -22.76
CA ASP A 13 -28.73 -24.69 -21.86
C ASP A 13 -28.30 -24.91 -20.40
N THR A 14 -28.17 -26.17 -19.97
CA THR A 14 -27.69 -26.51 -18.64
C THR A 14 -26.16 -26.28 -18.51
N TYR A 15 -25.41 -26.49 -19.59
CA TYR A 15 -23.96 -26.27 -19.61
C TYR A 15 -23.58 -24.78 -19.68
N SER A 16 -24.35 -23.98 -20.44
CA SER A 16 -24.13 -22.53 -20.56
C SER A 16 -24.56 -21.78 -19.30
N SER A 17 -25.67 -22.17 -18.66
CA SER A 17 -26.14 -21.58 -17.41
C SER A 17 -25.24 -21.92 -16.22
N LYS A 18 -24.73 -23.16 -16.14
CA LYS A 18 -23.76 -23.56 -15.11
C LYS A 18 -22.43 -22.84 -15.26
N ASN A 19 -21.89 -22.71 -16.48
CA ASN A 19 -20.69 -21.89 -16.74
C ASN A 19 -20.92 -20.40 -16.49
N GLN A 20 -22.12 -19.86 -16.74
CA GLN A 20 -22.48 -18.49 -16.36
C GLN A 20 -22.61 -18.33 -14.84
N GLN A 21 -23.12 -19.32 -14.12
CA GLN A 21 -23.19 -19.31 -12.66
C GLN A 21 -21.81 -19.46 -12.02
N ASP A 22 -20.93 -20.28 -12.60
CA ASP A 22 -19.55 -20.40 -12.18
C ASP A 22 -18.80 -19.08 -12.41
N ARG A 23 -19.07 -18.34 -13.51
CA ARG A 23 -18.59 -16.96 -13.71
C ARG A 23 -19.20 -15.93 -12.74
N LYS A 24 -20.30 -16.23 -12.06
CA LYS A 24 -20.95 -15.30 -11.11
C LYS A 24 -20.29 -15.30 -9.73
N THR A 25 -19.45 -16.28 -9.42
CA THR A 25 -18.74 -16.30 -8.13
C THR A 25 -17.32 -15.77 -8.31
N TRP A 26 -16.99 -14.72 -7.56
CA TRP A 26 -15.63 -14.16 -7.50
C TRP A 26 -14.56 -15.23 -7.22
N ARG A 27 -14.93 -16.31 -6.52
CA ARG A 27 -14.07 -17.46 -6.20
C ARG A 27 -13.60 -18.20 -7.45
N SER A 28 -14.48 -18.41 -8.42
CA SER A 28 -14.16 -19.11 -9.67
C SER A 28 -13.25 -18.26 -10.56
N ILE A 29 -13.52 -16.96 -10.70
CA ILE A 29 -12.67 -16.04 -11.45
C ILE A 29 -11.30 -15.88 -10.78
N ALA A 30 -11.27 -15.75 -9.46
CA ALA A 30 -10.03 -15.68 -8.69
C ALA A 30 -9.20 -16.97 -8.87
N ALA A 31 -9.81 -18.14 -8.70
CA ALA A 31 -9.14 -19.43 -8.87
C ALA A 31 -8.62 -19.66 -10.30
N GLN A 32 -9.37 -19.26 -11.32
CA GLN A 32 -8.93 -19.32 -12.73
C GLN A 32 -7.71 -18.42 -13.00
N LEU A 33 -7.54 -17.35 -12.24
CA LEU A 33 -6.40 -16.45 -12.30
C LEU A 33 -5.28 -16.83 -11.30
N GLY A 34 -5.40 -17.97 -10.62
CA GLY A 34 -4.46 -18.42 -9.59
C GLY A 34 -4.51 -17.59 -8.29
N ARG A 35 -5.51 -16.73 -8.13
CA ARG A 35 -5.65 -15.81 -6.99
C ARG A 35 -6.34 -16.49 -5.83
N GLN A 36 -5.84 -16.24 -4.62
CA GLN A 36 -6.49 -16.63 -3.38
C GLN A 36 -7.03 -15.37 -2.70
N LEU A 37 -8.09 -14.80 -3.26
CA LEU A 37 -8.69 -13.60 -2.67
C LEU A 37 -9.26 -13.93 -1.29
N LEU A 38 -8.69 -13.30 -0.27
CA LEU A 38 -9.13 -13.44 1.12
C LEU A 38 -10.05 -12.28 1.50
N ALA A 39 -10.95 -12.55 2.45
CA ALA A 39 -11.66 -11.49 3.15
C ALA A 39 -10.67 -10.62 3.94
N THR A 40 -11.07 -9.40 4.29
CA THR A 40 -10.31 -8.56 5.21
C THR A 40 -10.10 -9.33 6.53
N PRO A 41 -8.86 -9.44 7.05
CA PRO A 41 -8.63 -10.08 8.34
C PRO A 41 -9.47 -9.44 9.43
N THR A 42 -10.14 -10.25 10.26
CA THR A 42 -11.12 -9.76 11.25
C THR A 42 -10.52 -8.86 12.32
N HIS A 43 -9.22 -8.99 12.59
CA HIS A 43 -8.50 -8.13 13.52
C HIS A 43 -8.16 -6.75 12.96
N LEU A 44 -8.37 -6.52 11.65
CA LEU A 44 -8.21 -5.21 11.00
C LEU A 44 -9.58 -4.57 10.75
N SER A 45 -10.21 -4.08 11.81
CA SER A 45 -11.56 -3.53 11.76
C SER A 45 -11.62 -2.02 11.55
N ARG A 46 -10.52 -1.30 11.74
CA ARG A 46 -10.45 0.14 11.56
C ARG A 46 -10.01 0.48 10.15
N VAL A 47 -10.67 1.43 9.50
CA VAL A 47 -10.42 1.79 8.11
C VAL A 47 -10.22 3.30 7.98
N LEU A 48 -9.04 3.71 7.53
CA LEU A 48 -8.75 5.10 7.18
C LEU A 48 -8.85 5.30 5.67
N TYR A 49 -9.53 6.35 5.24
CA TYR A 49 -9.49 6.83 3.87
C TYR A 49 -8.28 7.76 3.70
N ILE A 50 -7.49 7.47 2.67
CA ILE A 50 -6.39 8.31 2.20
C ILE A 50 -6.89 8.99 0.92
N PRO A 51 -7.16 10.30 0.95
CA PRO A 51 -7.62 11.03 -0.23
C PRO A 51 -6.63 10.99 -1.38
N HIS A 52 -7.13 11.35 -2.55
CA HIS A 52 -6.32 11.56 -3.73
C HIS A 52 -5.21 12.58 -3.43
N HIS A 53 -3.96 12.18 -3.64
CA HIS A 53 -2.80 13.04 -3.50
C HIS A 53 -1.70 12.65 -4.48
N ASP A 54 -0.85 13.63 -4.82
CA ASP A 54 0.20 13.54 -5.83
C ASP A 54 1.47 14.26 -5.36
N GLU A 55 2.36 14.63 -6.29
CA GLU A 55 3.60 15.37 -6.00
C GLU A 55 3.37 16.84 -5.60
N GLN A 56 2.19 17.40 -5.87
CA GLN A 56 1.84 18.79 -5.57
C GLN A 56 1.11 18.93 -4.22
N THR A 57 0.77 17.80 -3.59
CA THR A 57 0.03 17.80 -2.33
C THR A 57 0.95 18.13 -1.17
N ALA A 58 0.83 19.35 -0.62
CA ALA A 58 1.59 19.79 0.54
C ALA A 58 1.04 19.23 1.85
N ASP A 59 -0.28 19.20 2.01
CA ASP A 59 -0.95 18.70 3.21
C ASP A 59 -2.06 17.71 2.83
N LEU A 60 -2.28 16.71 3.69
CA LEU A 60 -3.23 15.62 3.47
C LEU A 60 -3.97 15.30 4.77
N SER A 61 -5.30 15.33 4.69
CA SER A 61 -6.18 14.93 5.80
C SER A 61 -6.62 13.48 5.62
N LEU A 62 -6.49 12.66 6.66
CA LEU A 62 -6.90 11.25 6.66
C LEU A 62 -8.10 11.05 7.58
N TYR A 63 -9.07 10.27 7.12
CA TYR A 63 -10.39 10.15 7.75
C TYR A 63 -10.69 8.72 8.17
N ASP A 64 -11.24 8.53 9.36
CA ASP A 64 -11.84 7.26 9.76
C ASP A 64 -13.15 7.06 8.99
N VAL A 65 -13.20 6.01 8.18
CA VAL A 65 -14.36 5.64 7.36
C VAL A 65 -14.85 4.24 7.71
N SER A 66 -14.50 3.71 8.89
CA SER A 66 -14.82 2.35 9.33
C SER A 66 -16.31 2.03 9.16
N ASP A 67 -17.20 2.93 9.59
CA ASP A 67 -18.65 2.74 9.47
C ASP A 67 -19.17 2.78 8.02
N SER A 68 -18.59 3.64 7.18
CA SER A 68 -18.94 3.75 5.76
C SER A 68 -18.52 2.49 5.02
N TYR A 69 -17.31 2.01 5.32
CA TYR A 69 -16.75 0.78 4.78
C TYR A 69 -17.54 -0.45 5.23
N ALA A 70 -17.85 -0.58 6.52
CA ALA A 70 -18.61 -1.70 7.07
C ALA A 70 -19.99 -1.84 6.41
N ARG A 71 -20.66 -0.72 6.13
CA ARG A 71 -21.98 -0.72 5.48
C ARG A 71 -21.94 -0.99 3.98
N THR A 72 -20.85 -0.62 3.30
CA THR A 72 -20.81 -0.62 1.83
C THR A 72 -20.00 -1.77 1.24
N VAL A 73 -18.86 -2.11 1.86
CA VAL A 73 -17.79 -2.92 1.26
C VAL A 73 -17.46 -4.19 2.07
N ALA A 74 -17.67 -4.23 3.39
CA ALA A 74 -17.08 -5.28 4.24
C ALA A 74 -17.49 -6.73 3.93
N ASP A 75 -18.62 -6.93 3.24
CA ASP A 75 -19.13 -8.25 2.84
C ASP A 75 -18.46 -8.82 1.58
N VAL A 76 -17.61 -8.05 0.88
CA VAL A 76 -16.96 -8.50 -0.35
C VAL A 76 -15.47 -8.77 -0.18
N PRO A 77 -14.93 -9.80 -0.87
CA PRO A 77 -13.53 -10.15 -0.76
C PRO A 77 -12.65 -9.09 -1.38
N MET A 78 -11.58 -8.76 -0.66
CA MET A 78 -10.62 -7.76 -1.07
C MET A 78 -9.98 -8.13 -2.41
N GLY A 79 -9.81 -7.14 -3.29
CA GLY A 79 -9.23 -7.34 -4.63
C GLY A 79 -10.18 -7.95 -5.68
N SER A 80 -11.43 -8.26 -5.33
CA SER A 80 -12.44 -8.66 -6.31
C SER A 80 -12.94 -7.45 -7.13
N SER A 81 -13.49 -7.69 -8.33
CA SER A 81 -14.11 -6.62 -9.13
C SER A 81 -15.25 -5.93 -8.38
N MET A 82 -16.06 -6.70 -7.65
CA MET A 82 -17.13 -6.17 -6.79
C MET A 82 -16.58 -5.30 -5.66
N TYR A 83 -15.44 -5.68 -5.07
CA TYR A 83 -14.74 -4.86 -4.09
C TYR A 83 -14.33 -3.51 -4.66
N THR A 84 -13.72 -3.49 -5.85
CA THR A 84 -13.35 -2.24 -6.53
C THR A 84 -14.57 -1.35 -6.80
N VAL A 85 -15.68 -1.93 -7.25
CA VAL A 85 -16.93 -1.18 -7.50
C VAL A 85 -17.50 -0.61 -6.20
N LYS A 86 -17.69 -1.44 -5.17
CA LYS A 86 -18.24 -1.01 -3.88
C LYS A 86 -17.36 0.03 -3.19
N LEU A 87 -16.04 -0.14 -3.23
CA LEU A 87 -15.10 0.85 -2.71
C LEU A 87 -15.16 2.18 -3.49
N GLY A 88 -15.35 2.12 -4.81
CA GLY A 88 -15.57 3.30 -5.65
C GLY A 88 -16.87 4.05 -5.36
N MET A 89 -17.92 3.33 -4.96
CA MET A 89 -19.24 3.87 -4.62
C MET A 89 -19.37 4.30 -3.14
N MET A 90 -18.42 3.92 -2.29
CA MET A 90 -18.41 4.30 -0.88
C MET A 90 -18.35 5.83 -0.76
N LYS A 91 -19.25 6.39 0.06
CA LYS A 91 -19.23 7.82 0.36
C LYS A 91 -17.94 8.12 1.14
N VAL A 92 -17.11 8.99 0.56
CA VAL A 92 -15.85 9.47 1.17
C VAL A 92 -16.00 10.92 1.62
N PRO A 93 -15.34 11.33 2.72
CA PRO A 93 -15.31 12.73 3.15
C PRO A 93 -14.71 13.64 2.08
N LYS A 94 -15.20 14.89 1.98
CA LYS A 94 -14.65 15.91 1.07
C LYS A 94 -13.70 16.82 1.86
N GLY A 95 -12.43 16.78 1.47
CA GLY A 95 -11.24 17.15 2.25
C GLY A 95 -11.11 18.54 2.89
N GLU A 96 -12.09 19.44 2.76
CA GLU A 96 -11.98 20.81 3.30
C GLU A 96 -13.14 21.25 4.20
N VAL A 97 -14.33 20.66 4.04
CA VAL A 97 -15.54 21.12 4.77
C VAL A 97 -15.98 20.11 5.83
N ASP A 98 -15.59 18.84 5.65
CA ASP A 98 -16.00 17.75 6.51
C ASP A 98 -14.88 17.46 7.52
N THR A 99 -15.05 17.92 8.77
CA THR A 99 -14.18 17.53 9.88
C THR A 99 -14.64 16.24 10.54
N ASP A 100 -15.82 15.72 10.16
CA ASP A 100 -16.33 14.47 10.70
C ASP A 100 -15.42 13.31 10.27
N GLY A 101 -15.00 12.52 11.24
CA GLY A 101 -14.05 11.43 11.05
C GLY A 101 -12.60 11.84 10.75
N LEU A 102 -12.20 13.12 10.79
CA LEU A 102 -10.79 13.50 10.63
C LEU A 102 -9.94 12.94 11.79
N VAL A 103 -8.88 12.17 11.48
CA VAL A 103 -8.01 11.56 12.50
C VAL A 103 -6.57 12.04 12.42
N TYR A 104 -6.04 12.16 11.21
CA TYR A 104 -4.65 12.54 11.00
C TYR A 104 -4.54 13.67 9.99
N LYS A 105 -3.58 14.57 10.21
CA LYS A 105 -3.09 15.52 9.21
C LYS A 105 -1.65 15.17 8.89
N ALA A 106 -1.32 14.97 7.63
CA ALA A 106 0.01 14.69 7.13
C ALA A 106 0.52 15.87 6.30
N GLY A 107 1.65 16.46 6.66
CA GLY A 107 2.35 17.45 5.84
C GLY A 107 3.53 16.82 5.13
N PHE A 108 3.70 17.10 3.84
CA PHE A 108 4.82 16.67 3.02
C PHE A 108 5.79 17.84 2.85
N ASP A 109 6.92 17.79 3.54
CA ASP A 109 8.03 18.72 3.28
C ASP A 109 8.95 18.07 2.25
N GLY A 110 8.98 18.67 1.06
CA GLY A 110 9.74 18.21 -0.10
C GLY A 110 11.03 19.00 -0.32
N ASP A 111 11.53 19.70 0.70
CA ASP A 111 12.81 20.37 0.56
C ASP A 111 13.91 19.30 0.43
N LYS A 112 14.61 19.30 -0.71
CA LYS A 112 15.77 18.42 -0.96
C LYS A 112 16.98 18.91 -0.15
N GLY A 113 16.77 19.04 1.15
CA GLY A 113 17.72 19.57 2.11
C GLY A 113 18.80 18.55 2.42
N PHE A 114 20.03 19.02 2.52
CA PHE A 114 21.14 18.24 3.03
C PHE A 114 20.90 17.90 4.51
N VAL A 115 20.90 16.62 4.86
CA VAL A 115 21.05 16.20 6.26
C VAL A 115 22.47 16.56 6.70
N GLN A 116 22.60 17.53 7.60
CA GLN A 116 23.89 17.93 8.17
C GLN A 116 24.45 16.75 8.99
N GLY A 117 25.45 16.06 8.45
CA GLY A 117 26.09 14.89 9.09
C GLY A 117 26.08 13.60 8.27
N MET A 118 25.41 13.56 7.11
CA MET A 118 25.52 12.45 6.15
C MET A 118 26.04 12.97 4.80
N ASP A 119 27.21 12.48 4.38
CA ASP A 119 27.76 12.69 3.04
C ASP A 119 26.89 11.92 2.02
N SER A 120 25.77 12.49 1.54
CA SER A 120 25.21 12.21 0.21
C SER A 120 23.94 13.02 -0.09
N SER A 121 23.84 13.45 -1.35
CA SER A 121 22.72 14.11 -2.03
C SER A 121 21.45 13.24 -2.12
N ALA A 122 20.87 12.86 -0.99
CA ALA A 122 19.62 12.12 -0.94
C ALA A 122 18.42 13.09 -0.95
N ALA A 123 17.42 12.84 -1.80
CA ALA A 123 16.16 13.57 -1.76
C ALA A 123 15.38 13.14 -0.49
N GLU A 124 15.22 14.07 0.45
CA GLU A 124 14.48 13.89 1.69
C GLU A 124 13.00 14.28 1.49
N ILE A 125 12.07 13.41 1.87
CA ILE A 125 10.67 13.82 2.08
C ILE A 125 10.29 13.57 3.51
N LYS A 126 9.90 14.62 4.23
CA LYS A 126 9.37 14.53 5.58
C LYS A 126 7.85 14.44 5.55
N VAL A 127 7.28 13.33 6.03
CA VAL A 127 5.84 13.16 6.25
C VAL A 127 5.52 13.42 7.72
N ASN A 128 5.10 14.65 8.05
CA ASN A 128 4.71 15.03 9.41
C ASN A 128 3.25 14.66 9.66
N ILE A 129 2.99 13.66 10.48
CA ILE A 129 1.64 13.21 10.81
C ILE A 129 1.32 13.74 12.19
N LYS A 130 0.18 14.41 12.31
CA LYS A 130 -0.39 14.83 13.58
C LYS A 130 -1.70 14.10 13.78
N SER A 131 -1.78 13.31 14.84
CA SER A 131 -3.03 12.79 15.36
C SER A 131 -3.83 13.93 15.99
N MET A 132 -5.16 13.86 15.93
CA MET A 132 -6.05 14.73 16.71
C MET A 132 -5.82 14.60 18.22
N SER A 133 -5.14 13.55 18.69
CA SER A 133 -4.69 13.37 20.08
C SER A 133 -3.30 13.97 20.36
N GLU A 134 -2.85 14.93 19.55
CA GLU A 134 -1.56 15.66 19.66
C GLU A 134 -0.28 14.81 19.56
N LYS A 135 -0.39 13.55 19.13
CA LYS A 135 0.78 12.73 18.82
C LYS A 135 1.31 13.09 17.43
N GLU A 136 2.64 13.12 17.30
CA GLU A 136 3.30 13.49 16.06
C GLU A 136 4.28 12.39 15.61
N ALA A 137 4.47 12.25 14.30
CA ALA A 137 5.47 11.37 13.68
C ALA A 137 5.99 12.04 12.40
N SER A 138 7.23 11.78 12.00
CA SER A 138 7.87 12.44 10.86
C SER A 138 8.61 11.45 9.97
N MET A 139 8.01 10.93 8.92
CA MET A 139 8.69 9.93 8.09
C MET A 139 9.68 10.53 7.09
N PHE A 140 10.92 10.03 6.94
CA PHE A 140 11.82 10.41 5.84
C PHE A 140 11.99 9.32 4.78
N MET A 141 12.37 9.72 3.56
CA MET A 141 12.85 8.83 2.49
C MET A 141 14.22 9.33 2.05
N LEU A 142 15.23 8.48 1.79
CA LEU A 142 16.52 8.87 1.23
C LEU A 142 16.77 8.07 -0.07
N GLU A 143 17.61 8.62 -0.93
CA GLU A 143 18.05 7.95 -2.15
C GLU A 143 19.57 7.77 -2.07
N ASN A 144 20.01 6.52 -1.91
CA ASN A 144 21.43 6.21 -1.81
C ASN A 144 21.98 5.97 -3.23
N GLN A 145 22.69 6.94 -3.80
CA GLN A 145 23.20 6.87 -5.19
C GLN A 145 24.42 5.94 -5.36
N ASN A 146 24.93 5.33 -4.29
CA ASN A 146 26.23 4.62 -4.30
C ASN A 146 26.17 3.10 -4.45
N THR A 147 25.01 2.50 -4.76
CA THR A 147 24.94 1.08 -5.13
C THR A 147 24.31 0.91 -6.50
N ILE A 148 25.03 0.21 -7.39
CA ILE A 148 24.59 -0.18 -8.75
C ILE A 148 23.39 -1.16 -8.71
N THR A 149 22.95 -1.57 -7.52
CA THR A 149 21.64 -2.17 -7.29
C THR A 149 20.65 -1.06 -6.93
N SER A 150 19.49 -1.05 -7.59
CA SER A 150 18.37 -0.10 -7.42
C SER A 150 17.72 -0.14 -6.03
N SER A 151 18.50 -0.12 -4.95
CA SER A 151 18.10 -0.15 -3.56
C SER A 151 17.92 1.29 -3.08
N GLY A 152 16.67 1.75 -3.01
CA GLY A 152 16.36 3.00 -2.32
C GLY A 152 16.32 2.72 -0.82
N VAL A 153 16.93 3.56 0.00
CA VAL A 153 16.89 3.46 1.46
C VAL A 153 16.09 4.64 1.97
N ALA A 154 14.83 4.47 2.30
CA ALA A 154 14.06 5.45 3.05
C ALA A 154 14.39 5.44 4.56
N ASN A 155 13.96 6.46 5.33
CA ASN A 155 14.20 6.66 6.78
C ASN A 155 13.04 7.34 7.56
N VAL A 156 12.08 6.60 8.10
CA VAL A 156 10.95 6.97 8.98
C VAL A 156 11.22 7.55 10.39
N THR A 157 11.11 8.83 10.74
CA THR A 157 11.07 9.23 12.18
C THR A 157 9.71 9.04 12.81
N VAL A 158 9.65 8.53 14.04
CA VAL A 158 8.44 8.60 14.87
C VAL A 158 8.75 9.30 16.17
N LEU A 159 8.02 10.39 16.42
CA LEU A 159 8.22 11.25 17.56
C LEU A 159 7.38 10.71 18.71
N GLU A 160 7.82 9.59 19.27
CA GLU A 160 7.33 9.20 20.58
C GLU A 160 8.49 8.81 21.49
N GLN A 161 8.69 9.63 22.52
CA GLN A 161 9.71 9.54 23.58
C GLN A 161 11.07 10.18 23.26
N LEU A 162 11.30 11.35 23.89
CA LEU A 162 12.55 11.99 24.35
C LEU A 162 13.81 12.06 23.45
N GLU A 163 13.99 11.23 22.43
CA GLU A 163 15.09 11.26 21.49
C GLU A 163 14.55 11.20 20.05
N LYS A 164 14.85 12.23 19.28
CA LYS A 164 14.32 12.48 17.92
C LYS A 164 15.12 11.69 16.88
N THR A 165 15.00 10.36 16.85
CA THR A 165 15.79 9.50 15.94
C THR A 165 14.97 8.97 14.75
N PRO A 166 15.40 9.22 13.51
CA PRO A 166 14.80 8.62 12.30
C PRO A 166 14.95 7.10 12.23
N ILE A 167 13.91 6.38 11.76
CA ILE A 167 13.81 4.92 11.56
C ILE A 167 13.97 4.56 10.07
N PRO A 168 15.11 4.11 9.53
CA PRO A 168 15.24 3.57 8.15
C PRO A 168 14.07 2.70 7.67
N MET A 169 13.53 3.00 6.48
CA MET A 169 12.73 2.13 5.62
C MET A 169 13.50 1.71 4.35
N ASN A 170 13.99 0.49 4.20
CA ASN A 170 14.66 0.09 2.95
C ASN A 170 13.66 -0.32 1.86
N MET A 171 14.13 -0.37 0.60
CA MET A 171 13.34 -0.83 -0.55
C MET A 171 14.07 -1.98 -1.26
N THR A 172 13.43 -3.14 -1.34
CA THR A 172 13.97 -4.36 -1.96
C THR A 172 13.05 -4.90 -3.06
N TYR A 173 13.51 -5.88 -3.86
CA TYR A 173 12.71 -6.51 -4.93
C TYR A 173 12.77 -8.03 -4.83
N PRO A 174 12.15 -8.64 -3.81
CA PRO A 174 12.30 -10.07 -3.54
C PRO A 174 11.51 -10.97 -4.49
N ILE A 175 10.49 -10.43 -5.18
CA ILE A 175 9.67 -11.19 -6.12
C ILE A 175 9.98 -10.81 -7.58
N PRO A 176 9.84 -11.77 -8.53
CA PRO A 176 10.04 -11.49 -9.95
C PRO A 176 9.09 -10.39 -10.46
N PRO A 177 9.57 -9.49 -11.33
CA PRO A 177 8.72 -8.50 -11.98
C PRO A 177 7.61 -9.14 -12.82
N SER A 178 6.44 -8.50 -12.86
CA SER A 178 5.34 -8.96 -13.72
C SER A 178 5.49 -8.43 -15.14
N LYS A 179 5.31 -9.31 -16.13
CA LYS A 179 5.25 -8.92 -17.54
C LYS A 179 3.84 -8.53 -17.92
N THR A 180 3.67 -7.33 -18.45
CA THR A 180 2.39 -6.83 -18.98
C THR A 180 2.54 -6.39 -20.43
N ARG A 181 1.41 -6.13 -21.10
CA ARG A 181 1.41 -5.52 -22.44
C ARG A 181 2.10 -4.14 -22.51
N TYR A 182 2.27 -3.49 -21.36
CA TYR A 182 2.87 -2.16 -21.24
C TYR A 182 4.32 -2.18 -20.77
N GLY A 183 4.90 -3.37 -20.58
CA GLY A 183 6.25 -3.56 -20.10
C GLY A 183 6.30 -4.34 -18.79
N GLU A 184 7.48 -4.30 -18.19
CA GLU A 184 7.80 -4.98 -16.94
C GLU A 184 7.47 -4.10 -15.74
N ILE A 185 6.75 -4.65 -14.77
CA ILE A 185 6.36 -3.99 -13.54
C ILE A 185 7.15 -4.62 -12.41
N LYS A 186 8.03 -3.84 -11.78
CA LYS A 186 8.74 -4.23 -10.56
C LYS A 186 7.83 -4.06 -9.35
N HIS A 187 8.05 -4.91 -8.35
CA HIS A 187 7.23 -4.98 -7.13
C HIS A 187 8.11 -4.75 -5.91
N PRO A 188 8.35 -3.50 -5.50
CA PRO A 188 9.21 -3.21 -4.37
C PRO A 188 8.56 -3.63 -3.06
N TYR A 189 9.33 -4.19 -2.15
CA TYR A 189 8.98 -4.36 -0.73
C TYR A 189 9.64 -3.24 0.05
N PHE A 190 9.05 -2.87 1.20
CA PHE A 190 9.58 -1.80 2.03
C PHE A 190 9.68 -2.23 3.50
N ASP A 191 10.88 -2.46 3.99
CA ASP A 191 11.16 -2.91 5.36
C ASP A 191 11.60 -1.77 6.27
N PHE A 192 11.29 -1.80 7.57
CA PHE A 192 11.76 -0.83 8.57
C PHE A 192 11.81 -1.43 9.97
N GLU A 193 12.67 -0.89 10.85
CA GLU A 193 12.93 -1.45 12.18
C GLU A 193 12.61 -0.49 13.33
N ILE A 194 11.75 -0.90 14.25
CA ILE A 194 11.40 -0.08 15.42
C ILE A 194 12.20 -0.54 16.65
N PRO A 195 12.91 0.36 17.35
CA PRO A 195 13.52 0.03 18.63
C PRO A 195 12.45 -0.33 19.67
N SER A 196 12.63 -1.44 20.38
CA SER A 196 11.77 -1.91 21.45
C SER A 196 12.63 -2.33 22.64
N GLN A 197 12.35 -1.75 23.81
CA GLN A 197 12.95 -2.25 25.05
C GLN A 197 12.26 -3.55 25.47
N THR A 198 13.06 -4.56 25.77
CA THR A 198 12.56 -5.77 26.43
C THR A 198 12.36 -5.51 27.93
N GLU A 199 11.60 -6.36 28.60
CA GLU A 199 11.43 -6.31 30.06
C GLU A 199 12.77 -6.43 30.83
N THR A 200 13.81 -6.96 30.18
CA THR A 200 15.17 -7.10 30.71
C THR A 200 16.04 -5.85 30.53
N GLY A 201 15.52 -4.80 29.88
CA GLY A 201 16.26 -3.58 29.57
C GLY A 201 17.20 -3.69 28.36
N GLU A 202 17.17 -4.80 27.63
CA GLU A 202 17.90 -4.95 26.37
C GLU A 202 17.16 -4.23 25.23
N THR A 203 17.92 -3.56 24.36
CA THR A 203 17.35 -2.94 23.16
C THR A 203 17.21 -4.02 22.09
N SER A 204 15.98 -4.38 21.77
CA SER A 204 15.64 -5.24 20.63
C SER A 204 15.10 -4.38 19.48
N THR A 205 15.16 -4.87 18.25
CA THR A 205 14.46 -4.24 17.12
C THR A 205 13.30 -5.10 16.66
N ILE A 206 12.19 -4.45 16.30
CA ILE A 206 11.04 -5.09 15.70
C ILE A 206 11.03 -4.72 14.23
N GLU A 207 11.17 -5.72 13.38
CA GLU A 207 11.18 -5.55 11.93
C GLU A 207 9.75 -5.63 11.36
N PHE A 208 9.44 -4.70 10.47
CA PHE A 208 8.19 -4.63 9.73
C PHE A 208 8.47 -4.53 8.24
N GLU A 209 7.61 -5.11 7.41
CA GLU A 209 7.75 -5.06 5.97
C GLU A 209 6.41 -4.88 5.25
N TRP A 210 6.32 -3.87 4.39
CA TRP A 210 5.26 -3.72 3.42
C TRP A 210 5.54 -4.62 2.21
N GLN A 211 4.72 -5.65 2.07
CA GLN A 211 4.82 -6.63 1.00
C GLN A 211 3.68 -6.48 -0.01
N ILE A 212 3.99 -6.69 -1.29
CA ILE A 212 3.02 -6.80 -2.37
C ILE A 212 3.07 -8.21 -2.96
N HIS A 213 1.90 -8.82 -3.15
CA HIS A 213 1.76 -10.17 -3.69
C HIS A 213 0.74 -10.13 -4.85
N PRO A 214 1.15 -9.71 -6.06
CA PRO A 214 0.21 -9.39 -7.14
C PRO A 214 -0.65 -10.58 -7.60
N VAL A 215 -0.12 -11.80 -7.49
CA VAL A 215 -0.80 -13.03 -7.90
C VAL A 215 -1.84 -13.42 -6.85
N GLU A 216 -1.45 -13.39 -5.59
CA GLU A 216 -2.25 -13.89 -4.47
C GLU A 216 -3.30 -12.86 -4.05
N ASN A 217 -2.86 -11.62 -3.87
CA ASN A 217 -3.60 -10.54 -3.22
C ASN A 217 -4.05 -9.42 -4.17
N GLY A 218 -3.58 -9.46 -5.42
CA GLY A 218 -3.83 -8.43 -6.43
C GLY A 218 -2.76 -7.34 -6.46
N SER A 219 -2.62 -6.68 -7.62
CA SER A 219 -1.55 -5.69 -7.89
C SER A 219 -1.74 -4.33 -7.23
N LEU A 220 -2.83 -4.13 -6.49
CA LEU A 220 -3.23 -2.85 -5.89
C LEU A 220 -3.26 -2.89 -4.36
N ARG A 221 -2.62 -3.90 -3.77
CA ARG A 221 -2.64 -4.15 -2.34
C ARG A 221 -1.22 -4.34 -1.81
N TYR A 222 -0.88 -3.58 -0.77
CA TYR A 222 0.26 -3.82 0.10
C TYR A 222 -0.22 -4.33 1.46
N THR A 223 0.50 -5.26 2.06
CA THR A 223 0.23 -5.81 3.39
C THR A 223 1.46 -5.57 4.26
N LEU A 224 1.27 -4.90 5.39
CA LEU A 224 2.31 -4.73 6.39
C LEU A 224 2.36 -5.96 7.27
N ILE A 225 3.53 -6.57 7.34
CA ILE A 225 3.79 -7.77 8.14
C ILE A 225 4.83 -7.43 9.20
N ARG A 226 4.60 -7.86 10.44
CA ARG A 226 5.63 -7.89 11.47
C ARG A 226 6.46 -9.16 11.30
N ILE A 227 7.75 -9.00 11.07
CA ILE A 227 8.68 -10.11 10.93
C ILE A 227 9.01 -10.62 12.34
N PRO A 228 8.83 -11.93 12.60
CA PRO A 228 9.09 -12.49 13.92
C PRO A 228 10.60 -12.57 14.18
N ALA A 229 11.02 -12.23 15.41
CA ALA A 229 12.41 -12.37 15.83
C ALA A 229 12.88 -13.85 15.89
N THR A 230 11.95 -14.79 15.93
CA THR A 230 12.21 -16.24 15.96
C THR A 230 11.47 -16.95 14.84
N LEU A 231 12.13 -17.94 14.22
CA LEU A 231 11.57 -18.72 13.10
C LEU A 231 10.33 -19.54 13.48
N ASP A 232 10.11 -19.77 14.77
CA ASP A 232 8.97 -20.54 15.28
C ASP A 232 7.66 -19.74 15.34
N THR A 233 7.75 -18.41 15.27
CA THR A 233 6.58 -17.54 15.32
C THR A 233 6.10 -17.25 13.90
N LYS A 234 4.78 -17.26 13.68
CA LYS A 234 4.22 -16.90 12.38
C LYS A 234 4.25 -15.38 12.18
N PRO A 235 4.53 -14.88 10.96
CA PRO A 235 4.40 -13.47 10.66
C PRO A 235 2.97 -12.98 10.91
N SER A 236 2.82 -11.80 11.54
CA SER A 236 1.52 -11.21 11.82
C SER A 236 1.20 -10.07 10.87
N ILE A 237 -0.03 -10.04 10.36
CA ILE A 237 -0.51 -8.91 9.56
C ILE A 237 -0.85 -7.75 10.50
N GLU A 238 -0.21 -6.61 10.28
CA GLU A 238 -0.34 -5.39 11.08
C GLU A 238 -1.28 -4.39 10.41
N ALA A 239 -1.19 -4.27 9.09
CA ALA A 239 -2.02 -3.36 8.30
C ALA A 239 -2.14 -3.80 6.85
N ILE A 240 -3.13 -3.26 6.15
CA ILE A 240 -3.30 -3.47 4.70
C ILE A 240 -3.60 -2.12 4.05
N TYR A 241 -2.85 -1.76 3.01
CA TYR A 241 -3.24 -0.68 2.11
C TYR A 241 -3.87 -1.27 0.86
N HIS A 242 -5.03 -0.75 0.46
CA HIS A 242 -5.65 -1.06 -0.82
C HIS A 242 -5.96 0.22 -1.59
N HIS A 243 -5.43 0.30 -2.80
CA HIS A 243 -5.67 1.45 -3.67
C HIS A 243 -7.09 1.46 -4.21
N LYS A 244 -7.67 2.65 -4.29
CA LYS A 244 -9.00 2.88 -4.85
C LYS A 244 -8.85 3.20 -6.33
N GLY A 245 -9.35 2.32 -7.19
CA GLY A 245 -9.33 2.51 -8.64
C GLY A 245 -9.02 1.22 -9.38
N VAL A 246 -8.75 1.37 -10.68
CA VAL A 246 -8.37 0.28 -11.58
C VAL A 246 -7.01 0.62 -12.18
N ALA A 247 -6.01 -0.18 -11.84
CA ALA A 247 -4.66 -0.07 -12.38
C ALA A 247 -3.96 -1.43 -12.38
N THR A 248 -2.90 -1.56 -13.18
CA THR A 248 -2.07 -2.77 -13.25
C THR A 248 -0.93 -2.79 -12.23
N SER A 249 -0.66 -1.66 -11.57
CA SER A 249 0.36 -1.46 -10.53
C SER A 249 0.00 -0.24 -9.68
N LEU A 250 0.65 -0.13 -8.52
CA LEU A 250 0.61 1.03 -7.63
C LEU A 250 1.62 2.12 -7.97
N SER A 251 2.53 1.88 -8.92
CA SER A 251 3.38 2.92 -9.49
C SER A 251 2.56 3.85 -10.40
N LEU A 252 1.73 4.69 -9.79
CA LEU A 252 0.84 5.66 -10.42
C LEU A 252 1.33 7.08 -10.13
N PRO A 253 0.93 8.11 -10.91
CA PRO A 253 1.31 9.49 -10.61
C PRO A 253 0.57 10.08 -9.39
N TYR A 254 -0.41 9.36 -8.85
CA TYR A 254 -1.20 9.74 -7.69
C TYR A 254 -1.44 8.53 -6.79
N SER A 255 -1.95 8.78 -5.60
CA SER A 255 -2.36 7.74 -4.66
C SER A 255 -3.71 8.11 -4.04
N GLU A 256 -4.63 7.15 -3.98
CA GLU A 256 -5.94 7.27 -3.33
C GLU A 256 -6.31 5.88 -2.84
N GLY A 257 -6.82 5.71 -1.63
CA GLY A 257 -7.12 4.37 -1.15
C GLY A 257 -7.65 4.30 0.27
N VAL A 258 -7.65 3.07 0.79
CA VAL A 258 -8.01 2.78 2.18
C VAL A 258 -6.86 2.04 2.87
N LEU A 259 -6.64 2.38 4.13
CA LEU A 259 -5.69 1.74 5.03
C LEU A 259 -6.47 1.03 6.14
N PHE A 260 -6.31 -0.28 6.21
CA PHE A 260 -6.85 -1.13 7.25
C PHE A 260 -5.86 -1.21 8.41
N LEU A 261 -6.34 -0.86 9.59
CA LEU A 261 -5.60 -0.88 10.84
C LEU A 261 -6.30 -1.79 11.85
N ARG A 262 -5.55 -2.20 12.87
CA ARG A 262 -6.17 -2.74 14.07
C ARG A 262 -7.07 -1.68 14.72
N PRO A 263 -8.13 -2.10 15.43
CA PRO A 263 -8.89 -1.16 16.24
C PRO A 263 -7.95 -0.47 17.23
N THR A 264 -8.11 0.84 17.38
CA THR A 264 -7.25 1.68 18.22
C THR A 264 -7.23 1.12 19.64
N SER A 265 -6.12 0.51 20.03
CA SER A 265 -5.90 0.12 21.42
C SER A 265 -5.40 1.35 22.17
N SER A 266 -5.98 1.64 23.34
CA SER A 266 -5.47 2.68 24.26
C SER A 266 -4.02 2.42 24.69
N VAL A 267 -3.49 1.22 24.42
CA VAL A 267 -2.18 0.75 24.83
C VAL A 267 -1.06 1.17 23.87
N ASN A 268 -1.34 1.38 22.57
CA ASN A 268 -0.29 1.77 21.63
C ASN A 268 -0.78 2.63 20.43
N PRO A 269 -1.15 3.91 20.67
CA PRO A 269 -1.60 4.83 19.61
C PRO A 269 -0.50 5.22 18.62
N SER A 270 0.73 4.81 18.92
CA SER A 270 1.99 5.21 18.31
C SER A 270 2.33 4.30 17.14
N MET A 271 1.99 3.01 17.28
CA MET A 271 2.01 2.08 16.16
C MET A 271 1.07 2.54 15.03
N ASP A 272 -0.10 3.10 15.34
CA ASP A 272 -1.00 3.59 14.29
C ASP A 272 -0.34 4.73 13.50
N ILE A 273 0.31 5.68 14.18
CA ILE A 273 0.96 6.81 13.49
C ILE A 273 2.18 6.35 12.68
N LEU A 274 2.93 5.35 13.18
CA LEU A 274 4.00 4.66 12.47
C LEU A 274 3.49 4.02 11.17
N VAL A 275 2.41 3.26 11.26
CA VAL A 275 1.81 2.58 10.11
C VAL A 275 1.31 3.60 9.09
N VAL A 276 0.63 4.66 9.54
CA VAL A 276 0.18 5.76 8.66
C VAL A 276 1.37 6.43 7.98
N GLY A 277 2.48 6.67 8.69
CA GLY A 277 3.67 7.24 8.08
C GLY A 277 4.26 6.32 7.04
N SER A 278 4.51 5.07 7.43
CA SER A 278 5.10 4.05 6.57
C SER A 278 4.37 3.90 5.25
N VAL A 279 3.03 3.85 5.27
CA VAL A 279 2.26 3.78 4.03
C VAL A 279 2.38 5.06 3.20
N LEU A 280 2.39 6.26 3.80
CA LEU A 280 2.42 7.51 3.06
C LEU A 280 3.74 7.73 2.30
N GLY A 281 4.89 7.44 2.92
CA GLY A 281 6.16 7.54 2.17
C GLY A 281 6.39 6.36 1.23
N MET A 282 5.91 5.15 1.55
CA MET A 282 5.84 4.05 0.56
C MET A 282 5.08 4.52 -0.69
N LEU A 283 3.89 5.09 -0.52
CA LEU A 283 3.09 5.61 -1.63
C LEU A 283 3.81 6.72 -2.39
N TRP A 284 4.47 7.64 -1.68
CA TRP A 284 5.27 8.66 -2.32
C TRP A 284 6.38 8.06 -3.21
N ARG A 285 7.15 7.10 -2.71
CA ARG A 285 8.22 6.47 -3.50
C ARG A 285 7.68 5.67 -4.68
N LEU A 286 6.53 5.01 -4.51
CA LEU A 286 5.84 4.35 -5.62
C LEU A 286 5.46 5.32 -6.74
N ARG A 287 5.08 6.57 -6.41
CA ARG A 287 4.81 7.62 -7.42
C ARG A 287 6.07 8.03 -8.17
N GLU A 288 7.21 8.12 -7.52
CA GLU A 288 8.48 8.45 -8.18
C GLU A 288 8.92 7.38 -9.19
N LEU A 289 8.74 6.10 -8.84
CA LEU A 289 9.09 4.97 -9.72
C LEU A 289 8.30 4.98 -11.04
N ASN A 290 7.12 5.61 -11.07
CA ASN A 290 6.37 5.83 -12.31
C ASN A 290 7.05 6.87 -13.23
N GLY A 291 7.79 7.83 -12.67
CA GLY A 291 8.45 8.93 -13.38
C GLY A 291 9.77 8.57 -14.06
N ASP A 292 10.49 7.55 -13.55
CA ASP A 292 11.83 7.21 -14.03
C ASP A 292 11.85 6.65 -15.46
N GLY A 293 10.74 6.07 -15.92
CA GLY A 293 10.56 5.68 -17.33
C GLY A 293 10.54 6.86 -18.31
N LYS A 294 10.19 8.06 -17.86
CA LYS A 294 10.18 9.29 -18.69
C LYS A 294 11.50 10.06 -18.61
N LYS A 295 12.18 10.08 -17.46
CA LYS A 295 13.47 10.78 -17.28
C LYS A 295 14.60 10.13 -18.12
N SER A 296 14.58 8.81 -18.27
CA SER A 296 15.56 8.06 -19.10
C SER A 296 15.53 8.46 -20.59
N ARG A 297 14.35 8.73 -21.16
CA ARG A 297 14.22 9.04 -22.60
C ARG A 297 14.80 10.40 -23.00
N PHE A 298 14.85 11.37 -22.07
CA PHE A 298 15.39 12.71 -22.35
C PHE A 298 16.88 12.85 -22.03
N ALA A 299 17.45 11.98 -21.19
CA ALA A 299 18.89 11.95 -20.93
C ALA A 299 19.69 11.52 -22.18
N GLY A 300 19.16 10.56 -22.96
CA GLY A 300 19.77 10.11 -24.22
C GLY A 300 19.72 11.13 -25.36
N LEU A 301 18.73 12.03 -25.38
CA LEU A 301 18.64 13.06 -26.42
C LEU A 301 19.63 14.24 -26.17
N LYS A 302 19.93 14.53 -24.91
CA LYS A 302 20.90 15.58 -24.55
C LYS A 302 22.35 15.16 -24.79
N SER A 303 22.69 13.86 -24.77
CA SER A 303 24.04 13.41 -25.14
C SER A 303 24.25 13.42 -26.66
N LEU A 304 23.19 13.19 -27.46
CA LEU A 304 23.27 13.22 -28.92
C LEU A 304 23.40 14.65 -29.50
N MET A 305 22.96 15.67 -28.77
CA MET A 305 23.11 17.08 -29.18
C MET A 305 24.42 17.74 -28.72
N LYS A 306 25.24 17.04 -27.93
CA LYS A 306 26.57 17.50 -27.50
C LYS A 306 27.74 16.86 -28.25
N GLY A 307 27.47 15.92 -29.15
CA GLY A 307 28.48 15.37 -30.07
C GLY A 307 28.47 16.13 -31.40
N LYS A 308 29.17 17.25 -31.45
CA LYS A 308 29.66 17.88 -32.69
C LYS A 308 31.17 17.80 -32.69
#